data_AF-E2N8Y1-F1
#
_entry.id   AF-E2N8Y1-F1
#
_cell.length_a   1.000
_cell.length_b   1.000
_cell.length_c   1.000
_cell.angle_alpha   90.00
_cell.angle_beta   90.00
_cell.angle_gamma   90.00
#
_symmetry.space_group_name_H-M   'P 1'
#
loop_
_entity.id
_entity.type
_entity.pdbx_description
1 polymer ?
#
loop_
_entity_poly.entity_id
_entity_poly.type
_entity_poly.pdbx_seq_one_letter_code
_entity_poly.pdbx_strand_id
1 'polypeptide(L)'
;MILKFSDMKNIAIGILSIWLLAACDPVVDNKEMGGIVSESELKLDVHATTDGGNEIIMTNNTPGVGSYWDHITGISTQQTATAALPFLGEQTIKFIGFCDGGQVIATRTVTIKQIDHPVAEEWGLLAGSGTNGKAWVWNLEDYDAVYGTGGWLTELEPSWDVTPVEELEDLDCELIFDLNGGPNLTKIDADGNILEKGRFAFDMSAVKNNPDNGEQWSIGQLKLTGVSVLSGHAFYDDSNIITTFEILELTDDTMVLCWNPSDAEAWTDATFWCLRKK
;
A
#
# COMPACT_ATOMS: atom_id res chain seq x y z
N MET A 1 4.68 -13.18 -85.31
CA MET A 1 5.60 -12.12 -84.84
C MET A 1 6.48 -12.75 -83.78
N ILE A 2 7.77 -12.94 -84.09
CA ILE A 2 8.73 -13.60 -83.17
C ILE A 2 9.14 -12.53 -82.15
N LEU A 3 8.75 -12.70 -80.90
CA LEU A 3 9.18 -11.82 -79.81
C LEU A 3 10.69 -12.02 -79.59
N LYS A 4 11.47 -10.92 -79.52
CA LYS A 4 12.89 -11.02 -79.19
C LYS A 4 13.05 -11.46 -77.73
N PHE A 5 14.11 -12.21 -77.42
CA PHE A 5 14.37 -12.72 -76.06
C PHE A 5 14.43 -11.59 -74.99
N SER A 6 14.87 -10.39 -75.39
CA SER A 6 14.82 -9.18 -74.56
C SER A 6 13.41 -8.73 -74.22
N ASP A 7 12.48 -8.86 -75.16
CA ASP A 7 11.10 -8.40 -75.03
C ASP A 7 10.30 -9.39 -74.17
N MET A 8 10.57 -10.69 -74.28
CA MET A 8 10.04 -11.72 -73.37
C MET A 8 10.55 -11.56 -71.93
N LYS A 9 11.82 -11.13 -71.74
CA LYS A 9 12.38 -10.86 -70.41
C LYS A 9 11.72 -9.65 -69.75
N ASN A 10 11.46 -8.58 -70.51
CA ASN A 10 10.78 -7.38 -70.01
C ASN A 10 9.29 -7.65 -69.72
N ILE A 11 8.63 -8.49 -70.51
CA ILE A 11 7.25 -8.94 -70.25
C ILE A 11 7.19 -9.88 -69.04
N ALA A 12 8.13 -10.81 -68.90
CA ALA A 12 8.19 -11.71 -67.73
C ALA A 12 8.48 -10.95 -66.43
N ILE A 13 9.37 -9.94 -66.46
CA ILE A 13 9.61 -9.04 -65.33
C ILE A 13 8.35 -8.20 -65.05
N GLY A 14 7.67 -7.67 -66.07
CA GLY A 14 6.41 -6.93 -65.90
C GLY A 14 5.29 -7.76 -65.27
N ILE A 15 5.15 -9.03 -65.65
CA ILE A 15 4.16 -9.95 -65.07
C ILE A 15 4.54 -10.32 -63.63
N LEU A 16 5.83 -10.59 -63.34
CA LEU A 16 6.29 -10.89 -61.98
C LEU A 16 6.09 -9.70 -61.02
N SER A 17 6.23 -8.46 -61.51
CA SER A 17 5.95 -7.23 -60.75
C SER A 17 4.47 -7.04 -60.38
N ILE A 18 3.55 -7.53 -61.22
CA ILE A 18 2.10 -7.41 -60.98
C ILE A 18 1.62 -8.42 -59.92
N TRP A 19 2.29 -9.58 -59.80
CA TRP A 19 2.01 -10.55 -58.74
C TRP A 19 2.54 -10.13 -57.35
N LEU A 20 3.48 -9.20 -57.28
CA LEU A 20 3.98 -8.63 -56.02
C LEU A 20 3.03 -7.58 -55.39
N LEU A 21 2.02 -7.11 -56.14
CA LEU A 21 1.00 -6.19 -55.62
C LEU A 21 -0.22 -6.92 -55.01
N ALA A 22 -0.30 -8.25 -55.15
CA ALA A 22 -1.25 -9.10 -54.43
C ALA A 22 -0.69 -9.58 -53.08
N ALA A 23 0.25 -8.83 -52.49
CA ALA A 23 0.82 -9.12 -51.19
C ALA A 23 -0.20 -8.76 -50.10
N CYS A 24 -0.87 -9.80 -49.59
CA CYS A 24 -1.48 -9.88 -48.27
C CYS A 24 -2.28 -8.64 -47.83
N ASP A 25 -3.56 -8.54 -48.19
CA ASP A 25 -4.49 -8.08 -47.15
C ASP A 25 -4.33 -9.10 -46.01
N PRO A 26 -3.82 -8.71 -44.83
CA PRO A 26 -3.75 -9.64 -43.72
C PRO A 26 -5.17 -10.16 -43.51
N VAL A 27 -5.32 -11.48 -43.40
CA VAL A 27 -6.57 -12.07 -42.91
C VAL A 27 -6.66 -11.66 -41.45
N VAL A 28 -7.22 -10.48 -41.21
CA VAL A 28 -7.54 -10.00 -39.88
C VAL A 28 -8.84 -10.70 -39.50
N ASP A 29 -8.73 -11.72 -38.65
CA ASP A 29 -9.88 -12.24 -37.92
C ASP A 29 -10.32 -11.17 -36.94
N ASN A 30 -11.07 -10.19 -37.45
CA ASN A 30 -11.51 -9.02 -36.72
C ASN A 30 -12.64 -9.45 -35.78
N LYS A 31 -12.25 -9.98 -34.61
CA LYS A 31 -13.19 -10.26 -33.53
C LYS A 31 -13.68 -8.93 -32.99
N GLU A 32 -14.97 -8.66 -33.15
CA GLU A 32 -15.59 -7.50 -32.52
C GLU A 32 -15.32 -7.55 -31.01
N MET A 33 -14.92 -6.42 -30.43
CA MET A 33 -14.89 -6.31 -28.97
C MET A 33 -16.31 -6.57 -28.46
N GLY A 34 -16.44 -7.43 -27.45
CA GLY A 34 -17.75 -7.75 -26.91
C GLY A 34 -18.38 -6.57 -26.15
N GLY A 35 -19.48 -6.84 -25.46
CA GLY A 35 -20.17 -5.81 -24.68
C GLY A 35 -19.48 -5.48 -23.35
N ILE A 36 -19.89 -4.36 -22.76
CA ILE A 36 -19.66 -4.05 -21.34
C ILE A 36 -21.00 -4.22 -20.63
N VAL A 37 -21.03 -5.03 -19.58
CA VAL A 37 -22.21 -5.20 -18.72
C VAL A 37 -22.43 -3.92 -17.93
N SER A 38 -23.67 -3.45 -17.82
CA SER A 38 -23.97 -2.27 -17.00
C SER A 38 -23.84 -2.57 -15.51
N GLU A 39 -23.55 -1.56 -14.69
CA GLU A 39 -23.43 -1.76 -13.24
C GLU A 39 -24.69 -2.39 -12.61
N SER A 40 -25.88 -2.00 -13.10
CA SER A 40 -27.17 -2.53 -12.62
C SER A 40 -27.40 -4.02 -12.94
N GLU A 41 -26.67 -4.57 -13.90
CA GLU A 41 -26.76 -5.98 -14.27
C GLU A 41 -25.76 -6.86 -13.49
N LEU A 42 -24.84 -6.24 -12.75
CA LEU A 42 -23.90 -6.96 -11.90
C LEU A 42 -24.63 -7.65 -10.74
N LYS A 43 -24.38 -8.95 -10.61
CA LYS A 43 -24.90 -9.80 -9.55
C LYS A 43 -23.84 -9.98 -8.47
N LEU A 44 -23.57 -8.90 -7.75
CA LEU A 44 -22.60 -8.90 -6.64
C LEU A 44 -23.31 -9.19 -5.33
N ASP A 45 -22.73 -10.08 -4.54
CA ASP A 45 -23.13 -10.37 -3.16
C ASP A 45 -21.96 -10.04 -2.24
N VAL A 46 -22.17 -9.12 -1.29
CA VAL A 46 -21.14 -8.67 -0.34
C VAL A 46 -21.79 -8.57 1.03
N HIS A 47 -21.34 -9.41 1.97
CA HIS A 47 -21.90 -9.50 3.31
C HIS A 47 -20.87 -10.03 4.31
N ALA A 48 -21.08 -9.75 5.60
CA ALA A 48 -20.28 -10.31 6.67
C ALA A 48 -20.70 -11.75 6.99
N THR A 49 -19.76 -12.60 7.42
CA THR A 49 -20.05 -14.00 7.80
C THR A 49 -20.86 -14.11 9.10
N THR A 50 -20.78 -13.09 9.95
CA THR A 50 -21.56 -12.89 11.17
C THR A 50 -22.21 -11.51 11.15
N ASP A 51 -23.35 -11.33 11.83
CA ASP A 51 -24.04 -10.02 11.86
C ASP A 51 -23.15 -8.94 12.48
N GLY A 52 -22.73 -7.97 11.66
CA GLY A 52 -21.82 -6.90 12.04
C GLY A 52 -20.37 -7.33 12.28
N GLY A 53 -19.98 -8.56 11.92
CA GLY A 53 -18.60 -9.03 12.01
C GLY A 53 -17.69 -8.46 10.93
N ASN A 54 -16.40 -8.75 11.04
CA ASN A 54 -15.36 -8.13 10.23
C ASN A 54 -14.85 -9.00 9.09
N GLU A 55 -15.22 -10.27 9.04
CA GLU A 55 -14.94 -11.14 7.89
C GLU A 55 -16.04 -10.97 6.83
N ILE A 56 -15.63 -10.46 5.66
CA ILE A 56 -16.52 -10.11 4.56
C ILE A 56 -16.34 -11.11 3.42
N ILE A 57 -17.43 -11.72 2.98
CA ILE A 57 -17.52 -12.52 1.76
C ILE A 57 -17.94 -11.60 0.62
N MET A 58 -17.25 -11.70 -0.51
CA MET A 58 -17.50 -10.96 -1.74
C MET A 58 -17.61 -11.95 -2.89
N THR A 59 -18.75 -12.01 -3.57
CA THR A 59 -19.00 -12.94 -4.68
C THR A 59 -19.55 -12.25 -5.90
N ASN A 60 -18.97 -12.54 -7.06
CA ASN A 60 -19.46 -12.12 -8.37
C ASN A 60 -20.20 -13.27 -9.05
N ASN A 61 -21.52 -13.19 -9.08
CA ASN A 61 -22.40 -14.15 -9.75
C ASN A 61 -22.79 -13.71 -11.17
N THR A 62 -22.12 -12.70 -11.73
CA THR A 62 -22.38 -12.18 -13.08
C THR A 62 -21.73 -13.09 -14.13
N PRO A 63 -22.50 -13.80 -14.97
CA PRO A 63 -21.92 -14.70 -15.97
C PRO A 63 -21.05 -13.93 -16.98
N GLY A 64 -19.87 -14.48 -17.30
CA GLY A 64 -18.97 -13.89 -18.30
C GLY A 64 -18.23 -12.63 -17.86
N VAL A 65 -18.34 -12.22 -16.59
CA VAL A 65 -17.61 -11.06 -16.05
C VAL A 65 -16.53 -11.54 -15.08
N GLY A 66 -15.27 -11.26 -15.39
CA GLY A 66 -14.14 -11.52 -14.50
C GLY A 66 -14.17 -10.61 -13.26
N SER A 67 -13.51 -11.02 -12.18
CA SER A 67 -13.58 -10.32 -10.89
C SER A 67 -12.28 -9.62 -10.55
N TYR A 68 -12.41 -8.43 -9.94
CA TYR A 68 -11.35 -7.74 -9.23
C TYR A 68 -11.98 -7.02 -8.05
N TRP A 69 -11.65 -7.46 -6.85
CA TRP A 69 -12.13 -6.93 -5.59
C TRP A 69 -10.99 -6.17 -4.93
N ASP A 70 -11.22 -4.90 -4.66
CA ASP A 70 -10.39 -4.08 -3.78
C ASP A 70 -11.15 -3.95 -2.45
N HIS A 71 -10.62 -4.65 -1.45
CA HIS A 71 -11.22 -4.81 -0.13
C HIS A 71 -10.47 -4.01 0.94
N ILE A 72 -9.86 -2.89 0.56
CA ILE A 72 -9.15 -1.94 1.44
C ILE A 72 -7.78 -2.47 1.91
N THR A 73 -7.73 -3.67 2.49
CA THR A 73 -6.48 -4.29 2.97
C THR A 73 -5.74 -5.08 1.89
N GLY A 74 -6.34 -5.25 0.71
CA GLY A 74 -5.74 -5.99 -0.39
C GLY A 74 -6.66 -6.09 -1.60
N ILE A 75 -6.23 -6.93 -2.55
CA ILE A 75 -6.97 -7.20 -3.79
C ILE A 75 -7.21 -8.70 -3.98
N SER A 76 -8.29 -9.06 -4.67
CA SER A 76 -8.56 -10.44 -5.08
C SER A 76 -9.17 -10.49 -6.48
N THR A 77 -8.69 -11.40 -7.32
CA THR A 77 -9.26 -11.65 -8.66
C THR A 77 -10.19 -12.87 -8.70
N GLN A 78 -10.45 -13.48 -7.54
CA GLN A 78 -11.31 -14.66 -7.45
C GLN A 78 -12.78 -14.29 -7.64
N GLN A 79 -13.56 -15.24 -8.14
CA GLN A 79 -15.02 -15.08 -8.25
C GLN A 79 -15.66 -14.85 -6.88
N THR A 80 -15.25 -15.64 -5.89
CA THR A 80 -15.58 -15.47 -4.48
C THR A 80 -14.29 -15.21 -3.71
N ALA A 81 -14.29 -14.16 -2.92
CA ALA A 81 -13.18 -13.79 -2.04
C ALA A 81 -13.71 -13.60 -0.61
N THR A 82 -12.87 -13.89 0.36
CA THR A 82 -13.15 -13.64 1.79
C THR A 82 -12.00 -12.82 2.34
N ALA A 83 -12.29 -11.77 3.10
CA ALA A 83 -11.28 -10.94 3.75
C ALA A 83 -11.76 -10.48 5.14
N ALA A 84 -10.89 -10.58 6.13
CA ALA A 84 -11.10 -9.99 7.45
C ALA A 84 -10.59 -8.54 7.44
N LEU A 85 -11.48 -7.59 7.67
CA LEU A 85 -11.14 -6.18 7.72
C LEU A 85 -10.86 -5.76 9.17
N PRO A 86 -9.84 -4.95 9.44
CA PRO A 86 -9.52 -4.51 10.79
C PRO A 86 -10.27 -3.22 11.19
N PHE A 87 -11.18 -2.71 10.36
CA PHE A 87 -11.78 -1.39 10.51
C PHE A 87 -13.23 -1.47 10.98
N LEU A 88 -13.58 -0.70 12.01
CA LEU A 88 -14.97 -0.53 12.45
C LEU A 88 -15.69 0.50 11.59
N GLY A 89 -17.02 0.45 11.57
CA GLY A 89 -17.87 1.40 10.85
C GLY A 89 -18.17 0.99 9.42
N GLU A 90 -18.57 1.96 8.59
CA GLU A 90 -18.90 1.72 7.18
C GLU A 90 -17.63 1.54 6.34
N GLN A 91 -17.53 0.40 5.66
CA GLN A 91 -16.45 0.06 4.74
C GLN A 91 -17.00 0.01 3.32
N THR A 92 -16.25 0.56 2.37
CA THR A 92 -16.60 0.53 0.94
C THR A 92 -15.69 -0.44 0.21
N ILE A 93 -16.27 -1.53 -0.29
CA ILE A 93 -15.60 -2.49 -1.17
C ILE A 93 -15.76 -2.03 -2.61
N LYS A 94 -14.66 -1.98 -3.35
CA LYS A 94 -14.65 -1.64 -4.77
C LYS A 94 -14.54 -2.90 -5.61
N PHE A 95 -15.37 -2.98 -6.65
CA PHE A 95 -15.35 -4.05 -7.64
C PHE A 95 -15.03 -3.49 -9.02
N ILE A 96 -14.15 -4.16 -9.76
CA ILE A 96 -13.92 -3.95 -11.18
C ILE A 96 -14.25 -5.27 -11.90
N GLY A 97 -15.31 -5.25 -12.70
CA GLY A 97 -15.73 -6.36 -13.55
C GLY A 97 -15.04 -6.29 -14.90
N PHE A 98 -14.37 -7.37 -15.30
CA PHE A 98 -13.77 -7.49 -16.64
C PHE A 98 -14.78 -8.12 -17.60
N CYS A 99 -15.27 -7.36 -18.56
CA CYS A 99 -16.18 -7.79 -19.62
C CYS A 99 -15.41 -8.01 -20.94
N ASP A 100 -16.05 -8.67 -21.90
CA ASP A 100 -15.47 -8.89 -23.24
C ASP A 100 -15.08 -7.58 -23.96
N GLY A 101 -15.77 -6.48 -23.66
CA GLY A 101 -15.56 -5.17 -24.28
C GLY A 101 -14.84 -4.12 -23.43
N GLY A 102 -14.44 -4.43 -22.19
CA GLY A 102 -13.87 -3.44 -21.28
C GLY A 102 -14.13 -3.74 -19.81
N GLN A 103 -14.22 -2.68 -18.99
CA GLN A 103 -14.41 -2.78 -17.55
C GLN A 103 -15.67 -2.07 -17.08
N VAL A 104 -16.30 -2.60 -16.04
CA VAL A 104 -17.38 -1.96 -15.28
C VAL A 104 -16.95 -1.82 -13.82
N ILE A 105 -17.21 -0.67 -13.20
CA ILE A 105 -16.83 -0.40 -11.80
C ILE A 105 -18.11 -0.32 -10.97
N ALA A 106 -18.08 -0.92 -9.78
CA ALA A 106 -19.17 -0.85 -8.81
C ALA A 106 -18.60 -0.75 -7.39
N THR A 107 -19.41 -0.30 -6.44
CA THR A 107 -19.07 -0.34 -5.01
C THR A 107 -20.17 -1.02 -4.19
N ARG A 108 -19.79 -1.64 -3.07
CA ARG A 108 -20.72 -2.18 -2.08
C ARG A 108 -20.25 -1.76 -0.70
N THR A 109 -21.20 -1.34 0.14
CA THR A 109 -20.92 -0.94 1.51
C THR A 109 -21.29 -2.05 2.48
N VAL A 110 -20.47 -2.21 3.51
CA VAL A 110 -20.74 -3.09 4.67
C VAL A 110 -20.48 -2.31 5.94
N THR A 111 -21.25 -2.56 7.00
CA THR A 111 -21.03 -1.93 8.30
C THR A 111 -20.50 -2.95 9.29
N ILE A 112 -19.26 -2.74 9.73
CA ILE A 112 -18.58 -3.59 10.73
C ILE A 112 -18.82 -2.97 12.11
N LYS A 113 -19.38 -3.76 13.01
CA LYS A 113 -19.69 -3.36 14.40
C LYS A 113 -18.72 -3.96 15.41
N GLN A 114 -18.09 -5.09 15.06
CA GLN A 114 -17.16 -5.82 15.93
C GLN A 114 -16.08 -6.53 15.11
N ILE A 115 -14.91 -6.71 15.72
CA ILE A 115 -13.82 -7.53 15.19
C ILE A 115 -13.92 -8.91 15.85
N ASP A 116 -14.53 -9.88 15.17
CA ASP A 116 -14.78 -11.23 15.67
C ASP A 116 -13.98 -12.32 14.96
N HIS A 117 -13.31 -11.97 13.86
CA HIS A 117 -12.35 -12.80 13.14
C HIS A 117 -10.94 -12.21 13.24
N PRO A 118 -9.89 -13.05 13.37
CA PRO A 118 -8.52 -12.58 13.49
C PRO A 118 -8.08 -11.70 12.31
N VAL A 119 -7.32 -10.66 12.63
CA VAL A 119 -6.59 -9.79 11.70
C VAL A 119 -5.12 -9.75 12.13
N ALA A 120 -4.25 -9.14 11.32
CA ALA A 120 -2.86 -8.92 11.69
C ALA A 120 -2.77 -8.19 13.05
N GLU A 121 -1.94 -8.68 13.96
CA GLU A 121 -1.85 -8.18 15.34
C GLU A 121 -1.37 -6.72 15.36
N GLU A 122 -0.57 -6.34 14.36
CA GLU A 122 0.02 -5.01 14.19
C GLU A 122 -1.03 -3.90 14.07
N TRP A 123 -2.24 -4.23 13.59
CA TRP A 123 -3.36 -3.28 13.62
C TRP A 123 -3.71 -2.88 15.06
N GLY A 124 -3.75 -3.86 15.96
CA GLY A 124 -3.99 -3.64 17.40
C GLY A 124 -2.78 -3.02 18.10
N LEU A 125 -1.56 -3.42 17.72
CA LEU A 125 -0.35 -2.80 18.26
C LEU A 125 -0.29 -1.32 17.91
N LEU A 126 -0.52 -0.93 16.65
CA LEU A 126 -0.46 0.47 16.24
C LEU A 126 -1.64 1.30 16.76
N ALA A 127 -2.88 0.81 16.59
CA ALA A 127 -4.09 1.61 16.74
C ALA A 127 -5.01 1.19 17.90
N GLY A 128 -4.66 0.13 18.63
CA GLY A 128 -5.54 -0.46 19.63
C GLY A 128 -6.77 -1.16 19.01
N SER A 129 -7.64 -1.68 19.87
CA SER A 129 -8.81 -2.48 19.47
C SER A 129 -10.15 -1.72 19.53
N GLY A 130 -10.13 -0.42 19.84
CA GLY A 130 -11.32 0.40 20.05
C GLY A 130 -11.47 1.55 19.04
N THR A 131 -12.58 2.28 19.12
CA THR A 131 -12.86 3.43 18.23
C THR A 131 -12.06 4.69 18.55
N ASN A 132 -11.40 4.74 19.72
CA ASN A 132 -10.65 5.92 20.17
C ASN A 132 -9.19 5.93 19.69
N GLY A 133 -8.72 4.82 19.11
CA GLY A 133 -7.32 4.69 18.70
C GLY A 133 -6.34 4.47 19.86
N LYS A 134 -5.05 4.53 19.52
CA LYS A 134 -3.90 4.51 20.42
C LYS A 134 -3.03 5.73 20.13
N ALA A 135 -2.65 6.45 21.17
CA ALA A 135 -1.79 7.62 21.10
C ALA A 135 -0.33 7.25 21.38
N TRP A 136 0.57 7.81 20.59
CA TRP A 136 2.02 7.63 20.70
C TRP A 136 2.71 8.98 20.94
N VAL A 137 3.71 8.97 21.83
CA VAL A 137 4.54 10.10 22.22
C VAL A 137 6.01 9.68 22.26
N TRP A 138 6.93 10.63 22.40
CA TRP A 138 8.35 10.34 22.61
C TRP A 138 8.59 9.42 23.81
N ASN A 139 9.45 8.40 23.67
CA ASN A 139 9.80 7.51 24.77
C ASN A 139 10.96 8.05 25.63
N LEU A 140 10.71 9.16 26.33
CA LEU A 140 11.69 9.81 27.20
C LEU A 140 11.96 9.04 28.52
N GLU A 141 11.22 7.96 28.77
CA GLU A 141 11.35 7.16 30.01
C GLU A 141 12.34 6.00 29.84
N ASP A 142 12.33 5.34 28.67
CA ASP A 142 13.11 4.12 28.46
C ASP A 142 14.40 4.34 27.65
N TYR A 143 14.56 5.51 26.99
CA TYR A 143 15.71 5.82 26.14
C TYR A 143 16.44 7.09 26.59
N ASP A 144 17.77 7.08 26.50
CA ASP A 144 18.61 8.27 26.72
C ASP A 144 18.46 9.29 25.57
N ALA A 145 18.14 8.82 24.36
CA ALA A 145 17.87 9.62 23.18
C ALA A 145 16.72 9.01 22.36
N VAL A 146 15.75 9.83 21.97
CA VAL A 146 14.54 9.37 21.25
C VAL A 146 14.49 9.78 19.79
N TYR A 147 15.31 10.76 19.39
CA TYR A 147 15.43 11.23 18.02
C TYR A 147 16.91 11.55 17.75
N GLY A 148 17.43 11.00 16.67
CA GLY A 148 18.87 11.10 16.38
C GLY A 148 19.30 10.18 15.26
N THR A 149 20.62 10.08 15.10
CA THR A 149 21.28 9.25 14.11
C THR A 149 21.93 8.02 14.70
N GLY A 150 22.07 7.00 13.86
CA GLY A 150 22.76 5.76 14.17
C GLY A 150 23.09 4.98 12.89
N GLY A 151 23.76 3.85 13.06
CA GLY A 151 24.19 2.99 11.96
C GLY A 151 23.03 2.30 11.25
N TRP A 152 22.82 2.66 9.97
CA TRP A 152 21.89 1.97 9.09
C TRP A 152 22.17 0.47 9.00
N LEU A 153 21.13 -0.36 9.14
CA LEU A 153 21.18 -1.84 9.13
C LEU A 153 21.96 -2.46 10.29
N THR A 154 22.43 -1.68 11.27
CA THR A 154 23.32 -2.21 12.31
C THR A 154 22.92 -1.84 13.73
N GLU A 155 22.45 -0.62 13.95
CA GLU A 155 22.00 -0.10 15.26
C GLU A 155 20.47 -0.16 15.39
N LEU A 156 19.95 -0.24 16.61
CA LEU A 156 18.51 -0.36 16.88
C LEU A 156 17.90 0.91 17.47
N GLU A 157 18.71 1.90 17.82
CA GLU A 157 18.31 3.15 18.48
C GLU A 157 19.31 4.27 18.14
N PRO A 158 19.00 5.55 18.40
CA PRO A 158 19.95 6.64 18.19
C PRO A 158 21.21 6.49 19.04
N SER A 159 22.40 6.66 18.45
CA SER A 159 23.68 6.49 19.16
C SER A 159 24.82 7.42 18.73
N TRP A 160 24.65 8.25 17.69
CA TRP A 160 25.69 9.14 17.16
C TRP A 160 25.42 10.61 17.46
N ASP A 161 24.68 11.31 16.60
CA ASP A 161 24.19 12.66 16.87
C ASP A 161 22.73 12.58 17.31
N VAL A 162 22.40 13.17 18.46
CA VAL A 162 21.07 13.08 19.06
C VAL A 162 20.54 14.45 19.40
N THR A 163 19.22 14.64 19.30
CA THR A 163 18.57 15.87 19.72
C THR A 163 18.29 15.81 21.22
N PRO A 164 18.77 16.77 22.03
CA PRO A 164 18.45 16.81 23.44
C PRO A 164 16.97 17.16 23.63
N VAL A 165 16.38 16.73 24.76
CA VAL A 165 14.93 16.82 25.02
C VAL A 165 14.40 18.25 24.88
N GLU A 166 15.16 19.24 25.33
CA GLU A 166 14.82 20.67 25.24
C GLU A 166 14.77 21.24 23.82
N GLU A 167 15.33 20.52 22.83
CA GLU A 167 15.36 20.90 21.42
C GLU A 167 14.48 20.02 20.53
N LEU A 168 13.81 19.00 21.11
CA LEU A 168 12.89 18.15 20.35
C LEU A 168 11.72 18.97 19.81
N GLU A 169 11.52 18.87 18.50
CA GLU A 169 10.27 19.33 17.88
C GLU A 169 9.13 18.39 18.30
N ASP A 170 7.90 18.89 18.18
CA ASP A 170 6.70 18.08 18.48
C ASP A 170 6.73 17.42 19.88
N LEU A 171 7.50 17.97 20.84
CA LEU A 171 7.74 17.38 22.16
C LEU A 171 6.45 17.01 22.90
N ASP A 172 5.49 17.94 22.88
CA ASP A 172 4.18 17.78 23.53
C ASP A 172 3.07 17.35 22.55
N CYS A 173 3.43 16.94 21.32
CA CYS A 173 2.48 16.45 20.34
C CYS A 173 2.23 14.94 20.48
N GLU A 174 1.11 14.48 19.94
CA GLU A 174 0.72 13.07 19.95
C GLU A 174 0.40 12.58 18.54
N LEU A 175 0.75 11.34 18.27
CA LEU A 175 0.33 10.59 17.08
C LEU A 175 -0.78 9.63 17.46
N ILE A 176 -1.99 9.87 16.99
CA ILE A 176 -3.16 9.02 17.25
C ILE A 176 -3.43 8.14 16.03
N PHE A 177 -3.17 6.85 16.18
CA PHE A 177 -3.55 5.82 15.22
C PHE A 177 -4.91 5.26 15.60
N ASP A 178 -5.86 5.21 14.67
CA ASP A 178 -7.19 4.65 14.92
C ASP A 178 -7.72 3.85 13.73
N LEU A 179 -8.63 2.90 14.02
CA LEU A 179 -9.26 2.02 13.03
C LEU A 179 -10.72 2.40 12.74
N ASN A 180 -11.13 3.63 13.08
CA ASN A 180 -12.50 4.09 12.93
C ASN A 180 -12.79 4.54 11.49
N GLY A 181 -13.41 3.66 10.70
CA GLY A 181 -13.68 3.89 9.28
C GLY A 181 -12.46 3.75 8.36
N GLY A 182 -11.33 3.26 8.87
CA GLY A 182 -10.09 3.03 8.11
C GLY A 182 -8.84 3.19 8.97
N PRO A 183 -7.62 3.02 8.40
CA PRO A 183 -6.36 3.14 9.11
C PRO A 183 -5.94 4.61 9.21
N ASN A 184 -6.51 5.33 10.16
CA ASN A 184 -6.29 6.76 10.33
C ASN A 184 -5.04 7.04 11.17
N LEU A 185 -4.36 8.14 10.85
CA LEU A 185 -3.33 8.73 11.69
C LEU A 185 -3.59 10.23 11.81
N THR A 186 -3.59 10.75 13.03
CA THR A 186 -3.79 12.17 13.33
C THR A 186 -2.65 12.65 14.22
N LYS A 187 -1.98 13.75 13.85
CA LYS A 187 -1.03 14.45 14.72
C LYS A 187 -1.77 15.59 15.41
N ILE A 188 -1.70 15.65 16.73
CA ILE A 188 -2.30 16.73 17.53
C ILE A 188 -1.25 17.45 18.38
N ASP A 189 -1.49 18.72 18.68
CA ASP A 189 -0.69 19.48 19.65
C ASP A 189 -1.14 19.19 21.11
N ALA A 190 -0.44 19.80 22.07
CA ALA A 190 -0.70 19.67 23.50
C ALA A 190 -2.12 20.13 23.93
N ASP A 191 -2.72 21.03 23.16
CA ASP A 191 -4.07 21.55 23.39
C ASP A 191 -5.16 20.67 22.73
N GLY A 192 -4.75 19.64 21.98
CA GLY A 192 -5.62 18.74 21.24
C GLY A 192 -6.07 19.26 19.87
N ASN A 193 -5.44 20.32 19.34
CA ASN A 193 -5.72 20.78 17.99
C ASN A 193 -5.07 19.84 16.97
N ILE A 194 -5.80 19.54 15.90
CA ILE A 194 -5.29 18.72 14.80
C ILE A 194 -4.30 19.55 13.97
N LEU A 195 -3.05 19.08 13.92
CA LEU A 195 -1.99 19.65 13.09
C LEU A 195 -1.99 19.00 11.70
N GLU A 196 -1.99 17.67 11.67
CA GLU A 196 -1.95 16.87 10.45
C GLU A 196 -2.92 15.70 10.54
N LYS A 197 -3.44 15.26 9.40
CA LYS A 197 -4.33 14.11 9.32
C LYS A 197 -4.08 13.31 8.06
N GLY A 198 -3.96 12.01 8.23
CA GLY A 198 -3.58 11.10 7.18
C GLY A 198 -4.05 9.68 7.39
N ARG A 199 -3.29 8.77 6.80
CA ARG A 199 -3.50 7.31 6.84
C ARG A 199 -2.19 6.60 7.10
N PHE A 200 -2.30 5.36 7.57
CA PHE A 200 -1.17 4.45 7.68
C PHE A 200 -1.43 3.11 6.98
N ALA A 201 -0.36 2.44 6.61
CA ALA A 201 -0.32 1.06 6.12
C ALA A 201 1.01 0.44 6.55
N PHE A 202 1.09 -0.88 6.62
CA PHE A 202 2.34 -1.56 6.94
C PHE A 202 2.53 -2.80 6.08
N ASP A 203 3.79 -3.21 5.95
CA ASP A 203 4.21 -4.45 5.31
C ASP A 203 5.23 -5.16 6.19
N MET A 204 4.78 -6.18 6.93
CA MET A 204 5.63 -7.00 7.80
C MET A 204 6.46 -8.04 7.03
N SER A 205 6.29 -8.12 5.71
CA SER A 205 7.17 -8.93 4.84
C SER A 205 8.38 -8.14 4.33
N ALA A 206 8.33 -6.81 4.41
CA ALA A 206 9.43 -5.91 4.05
C ALA A 206 10.47 -5.85 5.18
N VAL A 207 11.22 -6.94 5.34
CA VAL A 207 12.26 -7.06 6.36
C VAL A 207 13.66 -6.84 5.76
N LYS A 208 14.57 -6.31 6.58
CA LYS A 208 15.98 -6.14 6.25
C LYS A 208 16.85 -6.87 7.28
N ASN A 209 18.02 -7.34 6.84
CA ASN A 209 18.98 -8.03 7.69
C ASN A 209 20.23 -7.18 7.87
N ASN A 210 20.86 -7.31 9.03
CA ASN A 210 22.15 -6.72 9.32
C ASN A 210 23.23 -7.45 8.47
N PRO A 211 24.03 -6.73 7.67
CA PRO A 211 25.01 -7.35 6.79
C PRO A 211 26.23 -7.94 7.52
N ASP A 212 26.52 -7.50 8.73
CA ASP A 212 27.70 -7.93 9.50
C ASP A 212 27.50 -9.31 10.13
N ASN A 213 26.26 -9.63 10.56
CA ASN A 213 25.95 -10.89 11.24
C ASN A 213 24.84 -11.71 10.56
N GLY A 214 24.11 -11.14 9.59
CA GLY A 214 23.01 -11.78 8.86
C GLY A 214 21.70 -11.89 9.63
N GLU A 215 21.62 -11.37 10.85
CA GLU A 215 20.41 -11.39 11.66
C GLU A 215 19.36 -10.40 11.12
N GLN A 216 18.09 -10.68 11.39
CA GLN A 216 17.02 -9.76 11.03
C GLN A 216 17.16 -8.47 11.85
N TRP A 217 17.18 -7.33 11.15
CA TRP A 217 17.36 -6.00 11.73
C TRP A 217 16.05 -5.22 11.80
N SER A 218 15.25 -5.22 10.71
CA SER A 218 13.89 -4.66 10.72
C SER A 218 12.82 -5.75 10.67
N ILE A 219 11.68 -5.49 11.30
CA ILE A 219 10.53 -6.40 11.36
C ILE A 219 9.47 -6.11 10.31
N GLY A 220 9.54 -4.97 9.65
CA GLY A 220 8.61 -4.57 8.60
C GLY A 220 8.80 -3.13 8.20
N GLN A 221 7.84 -2.61 7.44
CA GLN A 221 7.82 -1.21 7.01
C GLN A 221 6.49 -0.55 7.35
N LEU A 222 6.53 0.66 7.91
CA LEU A 222 5.37 1.53 8.13
C LEU A 222 5.35 2.61 7.05
N LYS A 223 4.19 2.80 6.42
CA LYS A 223 3.96 3.83 5.40
C LYS A 223 2.83 4.76 5.82
N LEU A 224 3.10 6.05 5.77
CA LEU A 224 2.17 7.12 6.12
C LEU A 224 1.75 7.90 4.86
N THR A 225 0.60 8.55 4.90
CA THR A 225 0.13 9.41 3.80
C THR A 225 -0.60 10.62 4.36
N GLY A 226 -0.17 11.82 3.98
CA GLY A 226 -0.76 13.10 4.42
C GLY A 226 -0.35 13.53 5.83
N VAL A 227 0.56 12.79 6.47
CA VAL A 227 1.06 13.01 7.83
C VAL A 227 2.44 12.35 7.96
N SER A 228 3.27 12.86 8.86
CA SER A 228 4.47 12.17 9.34
C SER A 228 4.47 11.99 10.86
N VAL A 229 5.47 11.28 11.39
CA VAL A 229 5.69 11.10 12.83
C VAL A 229 6.16 12.41 13.49
N LEU A 230 6.36 12.41 14.81
CA LEU A 230 6.95 13.53 15.56
C LEU A 230 8.37 13.80 15.02
N SER A 231 8.73 15.05 14.77
CA SER A 231 9.97 15.40 14.04
C SER A 231 10.10 14.57 12.75
N GLY A 232 9.05 14.61 11.91
CA GLY A 232 8.83 13.70 10.80
C GLY A 232 9.73 13.90 9.57
N HIS A 233 11.00 14.26 9.77
CA HIS A 233 11.96 14.60 8.73
C HIS A 233 13.29 13.88 8.95
N ALA A 234 14.18 13.88 7.96
CA ALA A 234 15.53 13.36 8.15
C ALA A 234 16.31 14.24 9.14
N PHE A 235 17.16 13.64 9.98
CA PHE A 235 17.86 14.34 11.06
C PHE A 235 18.68 15.56 10.59
N TYR A 236 19.37 15.45 9.44
CA TYR A 236 20.18 16.54 8.88
C TYR A 236 19.49 17.33 7.76
N ASP A 237 18.22 17.07 7.47
CA ASP A 237 17.47 17.75 6.42
C ASP A 237 15.97 17.85 6.79
N ASP A 238 15.63 18.93 7.49
CA ASP A 238 14.26 19.23 7.92
C ASP A 238 13.28 19.44 6.75
N SER A 239 13.79 19.66 5.53
CA SER A 239 12.95 19.77 4.34
C SER A 239 12.55 18.40 3.78
N ASN A 240 13.27 17.35 4.15
CA ASN A 240 13.00 15.99 3.72
C ASN A 240 12.02 15.29 4.66
N ILE A 241 10.73 15.51 4.42
CA ILE A 241 9.64 14.89 5.18
C ILE A 241 9.57 13.38 4.87
N ILE A 242 9.71 12.57 5.92
CA ILE A 242 9.71 11.11 5.83
C ILE A 242 8.29 10.59 5.98
N THR A 243 7.89 9.63 5.15
CA THR A 243 6.56 8.99 5.22
C THR A 243 6.63 7.48 5.07
N THR A 244 7.83 6.92 5.05
CA THR A 244 8.05 5.47 4.97
C THR A 244 9.22 5.13 5.86
N PHE A 245 9.01 4.21 6.78
CA PHE A 245 9.93 3.90 7.87
C PHE A 245 10.12 2.40 7.96
N GLU A 246 11.35 1.96 8.23
CA GLU A 246 11.58 0.61 8.72
C GLU A 246 11.11 0.54 10.17
N ILE A 247 10.39 -0.52 10.50
CA ILE A 247 9.96 -0.83 11.87
C ILE A 247 11.04 -1.70 12.48
N LEU A 248 11.68 -1.23 13.55
CA LEU A 248 12.69 -2.00 14.29
C LEU A 248 12.05 -2.72 15.48
N GLU A 249 11.10 -2.04 16.13
CA GLU A 249 10.32 -2.61 17.23
C GLU A 249 8.87 -2.13 17.13
N LEU A 250 7.93 -3.04 17.40
CA LEU A 250 6.52 -2.72 17.57
C LEU A 250 5.91 -3.67 18.62
N THR A 251 5.55 -3.12 19.77
CA THR A 251 4.88 -3.81 20.87
C THR A 251 3.61 -3.05 21.26
N ASP A 252 2.92 -3.46 22.34
CA ASP A 252 1.74 -2.71 22.79
C ASP A 252 2.12 -1.31 23.30
N ASP A 253 3.35 -1.14 23.78
CA ASP A 253 3.81 0.04 24.49
C ASP A 253 5.01 0.75 23.83
N THR A 254 5.75 0.09 22.93
CA THR A 254 6.96 0.64 22.28
C THR A 254 6.87 0.56 20.75
N MET A 255 7.33 1.61 20.07
CA MET A 255 7.50 1.65 18.62
C MET A 255 8.82 2.34 18.28
N VAL A 256 9.71 1.62 17.62
CA VAL A 256 10.99 2.17 17.14
C VAL A 256 11.01 2.14 15.62
N LEU A 257 11.23 3.31 15.03
CA LEU A 257 11.23 3.51 13.59
C LEU A 257 12.60 4.00 13.13
N CYS A 258 12.96 3.66 11.90
CA CYS A 258 14.22 4.07 11.29
C CYS A 258 14.03 4.44 9.82
N TRP A 259 14.82 5.40 9.33
CA TRP A 259 14.83 5.80 7.94
C TRP A 259 16.24 6.11 7.45
N ASN A 260 16.48 5.77 6.18
CA ASN A 260 17.61 6.21 5.38
C ASN A 260 17.21 6.16 3.89
N PRO A 261 17.90 6.83 2.95
CA PRO A 261 17.66 6.64 1.52
C PRO A 261 17.75 5.16 1.13
N SER A 262 16.95 4.78 0.13
CA SER A 262 16.78 3.37 -0.24
C SER A 262 18.06 2.69 -0.76
N ASP A 263 19.03 3.48 -1.23
CA ASP A 263 20.34 3.06 -1.72
C ASP A 263 21.48 3.23 -0.70
N ALA A 264 21.16 3.61 0.55
CA ALA A 264 22.15 3.83 1.58
C ALA A 264 22.91 2.55 1.97
N GLU A 265 24.23 2.68 2.11
CA GLU A 265 25.11 1.61 2.59
C GLU A 265 24.96 1.42 4.10
N ALA A 266 25.24 0.23 4.60
CA ALA A 266 25.27 -0.01 6.05
C ALA A 266 26.28 0.91 6.74
N TRP A 267 26.03 1.23 8.01
CA TRP A 267 26.82 2.20 8.79
C TRP A 267 26.80 3.65 8.27
N THR A 268 25.85 4.01 7.38
CA THR A 268 25.56 5.42 7.09
C THR A 268 24.56 5.99 8.08
N ASP A 269 24.47 7.32 8.14
CA ASP A 269 23.63 8.07 9.09
C ASP A 269 22.13 7.85 8.83
N ALA A 270 21.55 6.85 9.47
CA ALA A 270 20.11 6.66 9.49
C ALA A 270 19.48 7.48 10.61
N THR A 271 18.26 7.99 10.39
CA THR A 271 17.47 8.70 11.40
C THR A 271 16.58 7.70 12.16
N PHE A 272 16.48 7.86 13.48
CA PHE A 272 15.73 6.97 14.36
C PHE A 272 14.69 7.76 15.16
N TRP A 273 13.57 7.10 15.46
CA TRP A 273 12.50 7.61 16.32
C TRP A 273 12.12 6.53 17.34
N CYS A 274 12.22 6.85 18.62
CA CYS A 274 11.77 5.98 19.72
C CYS A 274 10.50 6.55 20.34
N LEU A 275 9.39 5.84 20.16
CA LEU A 275 8.06 6.24 20.59
C LEU A 275 7.52 5.23 21.59
N ARG A 276 6.64 5.71 22.47
CA ARG A 276 5.86 4.88 23.38
C ARG A 276 4.40 5.23 23.31
N LYS A 277 3.58 4.29 23.75
CA LYS A 277 2.18 4.54 24.05
C LYS A 277 2.06 5.58 25.17
N LYS A 278 1.11 6.50 25.00
CA LYS A 278 0.76 7.51 26.00
C LYS A 278 -0.03 6.93 27.17
#